data_AF-A0A285UNU1-F1
#
_entry.id   AF-A0A285UNU1-F1
#
_cell.length_a   1.000
_cell.length_b   1.000
_cell.length_c   1.000
_cell.angle_alpha   90.00
_cell.angle_beta   90.00
_cell.angle_gamma   90.00
#
_symmetry.space_group_name_H-M   'P 1'
#
loop_
_entity.id
_entity.type
_entity.pdbx_description
1 polymer ?
#
loop_
_entity_poly.entity_id
_entity_poly.type
_entity_poly.pdbx_seq_one_letter_code
_entity_poly.pdbx_strand_id
1 'polypeptide(L)'
;MKTKLIERFSVFSKYNEGSVTLYLVYNKGNITLNEIVKTVENEYEAKLLHQAYYSIMIEREMAIYSLIQFLSKVFKIESKGKDVKEVVKLINKKAKEYEEANLAGL
;
A
#
# COMPACT_ATOMS: atom_id res chain seq x y z
N MET A 1 4.40 -16.60 -11.25
CA MET A 1 4.80 -15.19 -11.08
C MET A 1 3.72 -14.30 -10.42
N LYS A 2 2.53 -14.82 -10.07
CA LYS A 2 1.44 -14.09 -9.39
C LYS A 2 1.63 -13.81 -7.88
N THR A 3 2.66 -14.36 -7.21
CA THR A 3 2.59 -14.57 -5.76
C THR A 3 3.55 -13.76 -4.89
N LYS A 4 4.77 -13.41 -5.33
CA LYS A 4 5.77 -12.80 -4.43
C LYS A 4 5.52 -11.34 -4.04
N LEU A 5 4.73 -10.57 -4.80
CA LEU A 5 4.45 -9.16 -4.47
C LEU A 5 3.29 -9.07 -3.47
N ILE A 6 2.19 -9.78 -3.74
CA ILE A 6 1.01 -9.86 -2.87
C ILE A 6 1.39 -10.42 -1.49
N GLU A 7 2.25 -11.43 -1.41
CA GLU A 7 2.74 -11.98 -0.13
C GLU A 7 3.53 -10.97 0.73
N ARG A 8 4.06 -9.91 0.12
CA ARG A 8 4.89 -8.91 0.81
C ARG A 8 4.08 -7.76 1.39
N PHE A 9 2.82 -7.60 1.00
CA PHE A 9 2.00 -6.48 1.45
C PHE A 9 0.67 -6.99 2.01
N SER A 10 0.21 -6.38 3.09
CA SER A 10 -1.08 -6.66 3.69
C SER A 10 -1.89 -5.37 3.82
N VAL A 11 -3.20 -5.50 3.68
CA VAL A 11 -4.15 -4.42 3.95
C VAL A 11 -4.83 -4.71 5.27
N PHE A 12 -4.82 -3.74 6.18
CA PHE A 12 -5.58 -3.80 7.42
C PHE A 12 -6.63 -2.69 7.43
N SER A 13 -7.73 -2.91 8.13
CA SER A 13 -8.70 -1.87 8.42
C SER A 13 -8.98 -1.81 9.92
N LYS A 14 -9.16 -0.61 10.44
CA LYS A 14 -9.66 -0.36 11.79
C LYS A 14 -10.92 0.49 11.69
N TYR A 15 -12.04 -0.08 12.07
CA TYR A 15 -13.31 0.64 12.17
C TYR A 15 -13.45 1.26 13.57
N ASN A 16 -13.82 2.53 13.60
CA ASN A 16 -14.30 3.23 14.78
C ASN A 16 -15.67 3.82 14.40
N GLU A 17 -16.58 4.05 15.35
CA GLU A 17 -17.90 4.62 15.02
C GLU A 17 -17.78 5.88 14.15
N GLY A 18 -18.37 5.83 12.95
CA GLY A 18 -18.34 6.91 11.96
C GLY A 18 -17.09 6.99 11.06
N SER A 19 -16.08 6.12 11.24
CA SER A 19 -14.87 6.15 10.41
C SER A 19 -14.17 4.79 10.24
N VAL A 20 -13.55 4.59 9.08
CA VAL A 20 -12.63 3.48 8.83
C VAL A 20 -11.25 4.03 8.48
N THR A 21 -10.23 3.46 9.11
CA THR A 21 -8.84 3.70 8.75
C THR A 21 -8.30 2.48 8.02
N LEU A 22 -7.75 2.68 6.82
CA LEU A 22 -7.15 1.65 5.97
C LEU A 22 -5.63 1.79 5.98
N TYR A 23 -4.93 0.69 6.23
CA TYR A 23 -3.48 0.63 6.28
C TYR A 23 -2.95 -0.28 5.19
N LEU A 24 -1.97 0.20 4.43
CA LEU A 24 -1.13 -0.65 3.59
C LEU A 24 0.19 -0.92 4.32
N VAL A 25 0.46 -2.18 4.60
CA VAL A 25 1.63 -2.61 5.37
C VAL A 25 2.55 -3.42 4.48
N TYR A 26 3.86 -3.15 4.55
CA TYR A 26 4.89 -4.05 4.06
C TYR A 26 5.22 -5.07 5.15
N ASN A 27 4.93 -6.34 4.87
CA ASN A 27 4.94 -7.41 5.86
C ASN A 27 6.33 -7.65 6.45
N LYS A 28 7.39 -7.45 5.65
CA LYS A 28 8.76 -7.52 6.15
C LYS A 28 9.03 -6.26 6.98
N GLY A 29 9.17 -6.44 8.29
CA GLY A 29 9.35 -5.35 9.25
C GLY A 29 8.04 -4.72 9.75
N ASN A 30 6.88 -5.19 9.30
CA ASN A 30 5.55 -4.69 9.70
C ASN A 30 5.41 -3.16 9.55
N ILE A 31 5.79 -2.63 8.38
CA ILE A 31 5.94 -1.20 8.14
C ILE A 31 4.69 -0.65 7.45
N THR A 32 4.02 0.33 8.07
CA THR A 32 2.93 1.06 7.43
C THR A 32 3.47 1.99 6.36
N LEU A 33 3.12 1.71 5.10
CA LEU A 33 3.51 2.52 3.95
C LEU A 33 2.52 3.63 3.63
N ASN A 34 1.24 3.41 3.98
CA ASN A 34 0.18 4.36 3.73
C ASN A 34 -0.99 4.17 4.68
N GLU A 35 -1.64 5.27 5.01
CA GLU A 35 -2.81 5.35 5.87
C GLU A 35 -3.87 6.22 5.20
N ILE A 36 -5.10 5.73 5.15
CA ILE A 36 -6.25 6.47 4.61
C ILE A 36 -7.38 6.42 5.63
N VAL A 37 -7.81 7.59 6.09
CA VAL A 37 -8.99 7.72 6.94
C VAL A 37 -10.19 8.12 6.07
N LYS A 38 -11.32 7.42 6.24
CA LYS A 38 -12.59 7.73 5.57
C LYS A 38 -13.74 7.69 6.56
N THR A 39 -14.62 8.67 6.46
CA THR A 39 -15.93 8.64 7.13
C THR A 39 -16.79 7.57 6.48
N VAL A 40 -17.49 6.79 7.29
CA VAL A 40 -18.43 5.74 6.86
C VAL A 40 -19.65 5.74 7.76
N GLU A 41 -20.80 5.40 7.21
CA GLU A 41 -22.09 5.43 7.91
C GLU A 41 -22.27 4.23 8.85
N ASN A 42 -21.67 3.09 8.52
CA ASN A 42 -21.80 1.85 9.29
C ASN A 42 -20.67 0.85 9.01
N GLU A 43 -20.64 -0.24 9.79
CA GLU A 43 -19.65 -1.31 9.67
C GLU A 43 -19.71 -2.05 8.32
N TYR A 44 -20.88 -2.12 7.68
CA TYR A 44 -21.03 -2.76 6.37
C TYR A 44 -20.32 -1.95 5.28
N GLU A 45 -20.47 -0.64 5.27
CA GLU A 45 -19.73 0.25 4.37
C GLU A 45 -18.22 0.18 4.62
N ALA A 46 -17.79 0.11 5.89
CA ALA A 46 -16.37 -0.10 6.23
C ALA A 46 -15.79 -1.38 5.60
N LYS A 47 -16.56 -2.49 5.64
CA LYS A 47 -16.17 -3.78 5.02
C LYS A 47 -16.08 -3.67 3.50
N LEU A 48 -17.04 -3.00 2.86
CA LEU A 48 -17.01 -2.76 1.41
C LEU A 48 -15.80 -1.92 1.00
N LEU A 49 -15.48 -0.86 1.75
CA LEU A 49 -14.29 -0.05 1.53
C LEU A 49 -13.00 -0.86 1.67
N HIS A 50 -12.90 -1.70 2.69
CA HIS A 50 -11.74 -2.58 2.89
C HIS A 50 -11.56 -3.55 1.71
N GLN A 51 -12.63 -4.23 1.28
CA GLN A 51 -12.58 -5.15 0.14
C GLN A 51 -12.21 -4.43 -1.15
N ALA A 52 -12.82 -3.27 -1.42
CA ALA A 52 -12.49 -2.46 -2.60
C ALA A 52 -11.01 -2.03 -2.58
N TYR A 53 -10.51 -1.56 -1.42
CA TYR A 53 -9.11 -1.16 -1.27
C TYR A 53 -8.16 -2.35 -1.44
N TYR A 54 -8.49 -3.52 -0.87
CA TYR A 54 -7.72 -4.74 -1.05
C TYR A 54 -7.70 -5.19 -2.52
N SER A 55 -8.84 -5.28 -3.19
CA SER A 55 -8.90 -5.71 -4.60
C SER A 55 -8.23 -4.71 -5.55
N ILE A 56 -8.30 -3.40 -5.28
CA ILE A 56 -7.63 -2.33 -6.06
C ILE A 56 -6.12 -2.29 -5.82
N MET A 57 -5.65 -2.69 -4.64
CA MET A 57 -4.23 -2.61 -4.31
C MET A 57 -3.51 -3.94 -4.57
N ILE A 58 -4.19 -5.08 -4.45
CA ILE A 58 -3.55 -6.39 -4.33
C ILE A 58 -3.97 -7.38 -5.45
N GLU A 59 -5.26 -7.54 -5.76
CA GLU A 59 -5.72 -8.71 -6.53
C GLU A 59 -5.74 -8.58 -8.07
N ARG A 60 -5.89 -7.39 -8.65
CA ARG A 60 -5.96 -7.24 -10.12
C ARG A 60 -4.57 -7.00 -10.75
N GLU A 61 -4.30 -7.51 -11.95
CA GLU A 61 -3.08 -7.13 -12.69
C GLU A 61 -3.04 -5.61 -12.98
N MET A 62 -4.22 -4.97 -13.12
CA MET A 62 -4.35 -3.50 -13.14
C MET A 62 -4.21 -2.84 -11.74
N ALA A 63 -4.44 -3.59 -10.66
CA ALA A 63 -4.15 -3.16 -9.29
C ALA A 63 -2.64 -3.02 -9.07
N ILE A 64 -1.83 -3.91 -9.64
CA ILE A 64 -0.36 -3.80 -9.55
C ILE A 64 0.13 -2.50 -10.20
N TYR A 65 -0.36 -2.15 -11.39
CA TYR A 65 -0.01 -0.87 -12.03
C TYR A 65 -0.52 0.33 -11.22
N SER A 66 -1.72 0.24 -10.65
CA SER A 66 -2.31 1.30 -9.83
C SER A 66 -1.56 1.48 -8.51
N LEU A 67 -1.18 0.38 -7.86
CA LEU A 67 -0.33 0.32 -6.68
C LEU A 67 1.06 0.88 -6.98
N ILE A 68 1.66 0.50 -8.11
CA ILE A 68 2.96 1.03 -8.56
C ILE A 68 2.85 2.54 -8.80
N GLN A 69 1.81 3.03 -9.46
CA GLN A 69 1.60 4.47 -9.64
C GLN A 69 1.38 5.19 -8.31
N PHE A 70 0.59 4.61 -7.41
CA PHE A 70 0.35 5.16 -6.08
C PHE A 70 1.64 5.25 -5.27
N LEU A 71 2.38 4.15 -5.14
CA LEU A 71 3.66 4.11 -4.44
C LEU A 71 4.72 5.00 -5.11
N SER A 72 4.69 5.12 -6.44
CA SER A 72 5.55 6.06 -7.15
C SER A 72 5.24 7.50 -6.79
N LYS A 73 3.96 7.87 -6.60
CA LYS A 73 3.58 9.20 -6.11
C LYS A 73 4.02 9.42 -4.66
N VAL A 74 3.78 8.46 -3.77
CA VAL A 74 4.18 8.52 -2.36
C VAL A 74 5.69 8.72 -2.21
N PHE A 75 6.49 7.93 -2.94
CA PHE A 75 7.95 8.01 -2.92
C PHE A 75 8.54 9.03 -3.91
N LYS A 76 7.71 9.81 -4.59
CA LYS A 76 8.12 10.79 -5.63
C LYS A 76 9.06 10.18 -6.70
N ILE A 77 8.78 8.95 -7.12
CA ILE A 77 9.53 8.22 -8.16
C ILE A 77 8.96 8.60 -9.53
N GLU A 78 9.81 9.15 -10.40
CA GLU A 78 9.44 9.38 -11.79
C GLU A 78 9.34 8.05 -12.55
N SER A 79 8.14 7.72 -13.04
CA SER A 79 7.83 6.44 -13.69
C SER A 79 7.73 6.52 -15.22
N LYS A 80 7.72 7.73 -15.80
CA LYS A 80 7.57 7.93 -17.26
C LYS A 80 8.82 7.41 -17.98
N GLY A 81 8.62 6.47 -18.91
CA GLY A 81 9.71 5.87 -19.71
C GLY A 81 10.52 4.76 -19.02
N LYS A 82 10.13 4.31 -17.82
CA LYS A 82 10.80 3.20 -17.11
C LYS A 82 9.99 1.91 -17.19
N ASP A 83 10.67 0.76 -17.23
CA ASP A 83 9.99 -0.53 -17.15
C ASP A 83 9.39 -0.73 -15.75
N VAL A 84 8.25 -1.42 -15.67
CA VAL A 84 7.52 -1.75 -14.44
C VAL A 84 8.45 -2.39 -13.41
N LYS A 85 9.34 -3.28 -13.85
CA LYS A 85 10.33 -3.93 -12.98
C LYS A 85 11.31 -2.95 -12.37
N GLU A 86 11.72 -1.92 -13.10
CA GLU A 86 12.62 -0.87 -12.60
C GLU A 86 11.91 0.00 -11.57
N VAL A 87 10.66 0.39 -11.85
CA VAL A 87 9.85 1.17 -10.91
C VAL A 87 9.63 0.40 -9.61
N VAL A 88 9.33 -0.90 -9.69
CA VAL A 88 9.19 -1.77 -8.51
C VAL A 88 10.50 -1.88 -7.72
N LYS A 89 11.66 -1.98 -8.38
CA LYS A 89 12.96 -1.97 -7.69
C LYS A 89 13.20 -0.63 -6.96
N LEU A 90 12.86 0.49 -7.59
CA LEU A 90 12.97 1.82 -6.98
C LEU A 90 12.04 1.98 -5.77
N ILE A 91 10.80 1.49 -5.88
CA ILE A 91 9.84 1.46 -4.76
C ILE A 91 10.41 0.65 -3.59
N ASN A 92 10.90 -0.56 -3.84
CA ASN A 92 11.49 -1.40 -2.78
C ASN A 92 12.71 -0.74 -2.14
N LYS A 93 13.57 -0.08 -2.94
CA LYS A 93 14.73 0.65 -2.43
C LYS A 93 14.29 1.80 -1.53
N LYS A 94 13.33 2.62 -1.97
CA LYS A 94 12.80 3.75 -1.20
C LYS A 94 12.09 3.32 0.07
N ALA A 95 11.34 2.24 0.04
CA ALA A 95 10.73 1.65 1.23
C ALA A 95 11.80 1.22 2.25
N LYS A 96 12.91 0.62 1.80
CA LYS A 96 14.04 0.23 2.65
C LYS A 96 14.81 1.44 3.21
N GLU A 97 15.01 2.48 2.41
CA GLU A 97 15.61 3.75 2.88
C GLU A 97 14.74 4.39 3.98
N TYR A 98 13.41 4.33 3.83
CA TYR A 98 12.47 4.84 4.83
C TYR A 98 12.46 3.99 6.12
N GLU A 99 12.58 2.66 5.99
CA GLU A 99 12.77 1.72 7.09
C GLU A 99 14.03 2.07 7.90
N GLU A 100 15.17 2.22 7.23
CA GLU A 100 16.45 2.52 7.87
C GLU A 100 16.46 3.90 8.54
N ALA A 101 15.79 4.90 7.94
CA ALA A 101 15.65 6.23 8.54
C ALA A 101 14.77 6.24 9.81
N ASN A 102 13.69 5.47 9.83
CA ASN A 102 12.83 5.35 11.02
C ASN A 102 13.47 4.51 12.13
N LEU A 103 14.28 3.49 11.78
CA LEU A 103 15.02 2.70 12.77
C LEU A 103 16.22 3.45 13.36
N ALA A 104 16.85 4.36 12.61
CA ALA A 104 17.95 5.20 13.09
C ALA A 104 17.48 6.40 13.95
N GLY A 105 16.17 6.68 13.97
CA GLY A 105 15.55 7.71 14.81
C GLY A 105 15.00 7.20 16.15
N LEU A 106 15.15 5.89 16.42
CA LEU A 106 14.93 5.23 17.71
C LEU A 106 16.27 5.06 18.44
#